data_AF-A0ABD2Q1W8-F1
#
_entry.id   AF-A0ABD2Q1W8-F1
#
_cell.length_a   1.000
_cell.length_b   1.000
_cell.length_c   1.000
_cell.angle_alpha   90.00
_cell.angle_beta   90.00
_cell.angle_gamma   90.00
#
_symmetry.space_group_name_H-M   'P 1'
#
loop_
_entity.id
_entity.type
_entity.pdbx_description
1 polymer ?
#
loop_
_entity_poly.entity_id
_entity_poly.type
_entity_poly.pdbx_seq_one_letter_code
_entity_poly.pdbx_strand_id
1 'polypeptide(L)' 'MDSVYDVVVKCMTKPSAERSQPELDIIYPWFVQKAPLFASLNPDIVYDIMRNCDFVTRQRDFVVIRQFEKGDW' A
#
# COMPACT_ATOMS: atom_id res chain seq x y z
N MET A 1 -21.13 6.85 -4.87
CA MET A 1 -20.38 5.58 -4.89
C MET A 1 -18.93 5.98 -4.78
N ASP A 2 -18.24 5.54 -3.74
CA ASP A 2 -16.80 5.80 -3.62
C ASP A 2 -16.08 5.12 -4.79
N SER A 3 -15.06 5.78 -5.35
CA SER A 3 -14.24 5.14 -6.38
C SER A 3 -13.38 4.03 -5.76
N VAL A 4 -12.91 3.09 -6.57
CA VAL A 4 -11.94 2.06 -6.11
C VAL A 4 -10.74 2.72 -5.44
N TYR A 5 -10.32 3.88 -5.93
CA TYR A 5 -9.21 4.65 -5.36
C TYR A 5 -9.54 5.17 -3.94
N ASP A 6 -10.74 5.69 -3.72
CA ASP A 6 -11.14 6.18 -2.39
C ASP A 6 -11.18 5.06 -1.35
N VAL A 7 -11.61 3.86 -1.75
CA VAL A 7 -11.60 2.66 -0.90
C VAL A 7 -10.18 2.26 -0.54
N VAL A 8 -9.27 2.26 -1.52
CA VAL A 8 -7.84 1.97 -1.30
C VAL A 8 -7.23 2.97 -0.32
N VAL A 9 -7.42 4.28 -0.55
CA VAL A 9 -6.89 5.32 0.34
C VAL A 9 -7.44 5.14 1.75
N LYS A 10 -8.76 4.95 1.90
CA LYS A 10 -9.39 4.73 3.20
C LYS A 10 -8.82 3.52 3.94
N CYS A 11 -8.54 2.42 3.25
CA CYS A 11 -7.94 1.22 3.86
C CYS A 11 -6.48 1.45 4.25
N MET A 12 -5.67 1.97 3.32
CA MET A 12 -4.22 2.05 3.45
C MET A 12 -3.74 3.22 4.32
N THR A 13 -4.62 4.17 4.66
CA THR A 13 -4.31 5.24 5.62
C THR A 13 -4.56 4.83 7.07
N LYS A 14 -5.26 3.70 7.31
CA LYS A 14 -5.47 3.18 8.67
C LYS A 14 -4.17 2.65 9.26
N PRO A 15 -4.01 2.69 10.60
CA PRO A 15 -2.97 1.93 11.29
C PRO A 15 -3.03 0.44 10.93
N SER A 16 -1.86 -0.21 10.83
CA SER A 16 -1.74 -1.65 10.51
C SER A 16 -2.70 -2.54 11.33
N ALA A 17 -2.79 -2.27 12.64
CA ALA A 17 -3.65 -3.00 13.58
C ALA A 17 -5.17 -2.85 13.33
N GLU A 18 -5.59 -1.81 12.59
CA GLU A 18 -7.00 -1.53 12.30
C GLU A 18 -7.42 -2.01 10.90
N ARG A 19 -6.50 -2.58 10.12
CA ARG A 19 -6.79 -3.11 8.78
C ARG A 19 -7.36 -4.52 8.89
N SER A 20 -8.66 -4.61 8.64
CA SER A 20 -9.36 -5.90 8.66
C SER A 20 -9.09 -6.71 7.39
N GLN A 21 -9.08 -8.05 7.50
CA GLN A 21 -8.89 -8.93 6.35
C GLN A 21 -9.90 -8.68 5.21
N PRO A 22 -11.21 -8.50 5.49
CA PRO A 22 -12.19 -8.22 4.43
C PRO A 22 -11.89 -6.93 3.65
N GLU A 23 -11.34 -5.90 4.30
CA GLU A 23 -10.94 -4.67 3.61
C GLU A 23 -9.75 -4.90 2.70
N LEU A 24 -8.76 -5.68 3.16
CA LEU A 24 -7.61 -6.07 2.35
C LEU A 24 -8.02 -6.89 1.13
N ASP A 25 -8.98 -7.82 1.28
CA ASP A 25 -9.49 -8.63 0.19
C ASP A 25 -10.14 -7.78 -0.91
N ILE A 26 -10.84 -6.71 -0.53
CA ILE A 26 -11.46 -5.77 -1.48
C ILE A 26 -10.40 -5.04 -2.32
N ILE A 27 -9.30 -4.62 -1.69
CA ILE A 27 -8.26 -3.81 -2.36
C ILE A 27 -7.14 -4.66 -2.99
N TYR A 28 -7.06 -5.95 -2.66
CA TYR A 28 -6.02 -6.87 -3.15
C TYR A 28 -5.91 -6.88 -4.67
N PRO A 29 -6.99 -7.04 -5.48
CA PRO A 29 -6.88 -7.04 -6.93
C PRO A 29 -6.27 -5.75 -7.48
N TRP A 30 -6.64 -4.60 -6.90
CA TRP A 30 -6.08 -3.30 -7.26
C TRP A 30 -4.59 -3.21 -6.92
N PHE A 31 -4.20 -3.68 -5.73
CA PHE A 31 -2.83 -3.59 -5.24
C PHE A 31 -1.87 -4.40 -6.14
N VAL A 32 -2.24 -5.63 -6.45
CA VAL A 32 -1.43 -6.52 -7.30
C VAL A 32 -1.37 -6.03 -8.75
N GLN A 33 -2.46 -5.44 -9.26
CA GLN A 33 -2.47 -4.83 -10.59
C GLN A 33 -1.55 -3.60 -10.67
N LYS A 34 -1.46 -2.80 -9.60
CA LYS A 34 -0.64 -1.58 -9.55
C LYS A 34 0.82 -1.84 -9.21
N ALA A 35 1.11 -2.91 -8.49
CA ALA A 35 2.47 -3.34 -8.17
C ALA A 35 2.72 -4.76 -8.72
N PRO A 36 3.01 -4.90 -10.03
CA PRO A 36 3.25 -6.20 -10.66
C PRO A 36 4.38 -7.00 -10.01
N LEU A 37 5.30 -6.32 -9.31
CA LEU A 37 6.36 -6.94 -8.50
C LEU A 37 5.80 -7.98 -7.51
N PHE A 38 4.59 -7.79 -7.01
CA PHE A 38 3.96 -8.66 -6.02
C PHE A 38 3.06 -9.73 -6.63
N ALA A 39 2.83 -9.72 -7.95
CA ALA A 39 1.88 -10.61 -8.61
C ALA A 39 2.28 -12.09 -8.57
N SER A 40 3.57 -12.38 -8.47
CA SER A 40 4.09 -13.75 -8.35
C SER A 40 4.36 -14.20 -6.92
N LEU A 41 4.09 -13.34 -5.91
CA LEU A 41 4.31 -13.68 -4.52
C LEU A 41 3.14 -14.52 -3.97
N ASN A 42 3.42 -15.28 -2.91
CA ASN A 42 2.36 -15.94 -2.14
C ASN A 42 1.37 -14.86 -1.64
N PRO A 43 0.04 -15.04 -1.85
CA PRO A 43 -0.97 -14.10 -1.36
C PRO A 43 -0.81 -13.69 0.11
N ASP A 44 -0.44 -14.62 0.99
CA ASP A 44 -0.25 -14.33 2.41
C ASP A 44 0.86 -13.29 2.66
N ILE A 45 1.94 -13.34 1.87
CA ILE A 45 3.03 -12.35 1.91
C ILE A 45 2.52 -11.00 1.42
N VAL A 46 1.70 -10.98 0.37
CA VAL A 46 1.12 -9.74 -0.16
C VAL A 46 0.19 -9.11 0.87
N TYR A 47 -0.64 -9.89 1.56
CA TYR A 47 -1.49 -9.40 2.64
C TYR A 47 -0.68 -8.83 3.80
N ASP A 48 0.44 -9.44 4.15
CA ASP A 48 1.34 -8.91 5.18
C ASP A 48 1.97 -7.58 4.77
N ILE A 49 2.43 -7.46 3.52
CA ILE A 49 2.91 -6.18 2.94
C ILE A 49 1.81 -5.13 3.01
N MET A 50 0.61 -5.45 2.53
CA MET A 50 -0.53 -4.53 2.52
C MET A 50 -0.96 -4.13 3.94
N ARG A 51 -0.75 -4.96 4.95
CA ARG A 51 -1.05 -4.63 6.35
C ARG A 51 -0.01 -3.69 6.95
N ASN A 52 1.26 -3.81 6.55
CA ASN A 52 2.38 -3.12 7.18
C ASN A 52 3.00 -1.98 6.37
N CYS A 53 2.42 -1.61 5.23
CA CYS A 53 2.88 -0.46 4.45
C CYS A 53 2.12 0.83 4.77
N ASP A 54 2.76 1.98 4.53
CA ASP A 54 2.15 3.29 4.70
C ASP A 54 1.67 3.89 3.38
N PHE A 55 0.46 4.47 3.40
CA PHE A 55 -0.01 5.32 2.32
C PHE A 55 0.36 6.78 2.59
N VAL A 56 1.19 7.36 1.73
CA VAL A 56 1.79 8.67 1.98
C VAL A 56 1.54 9.61 0.81
N THR A 57 0.95 10.76 1.10
CA THR A 57 0.81 11.86 0.11
C THR A 57 1.96 12.84 0.26
N ARG A 58 2.55 13.25 -0.86
CA ARG A 58 3.63 14.24 -0.94
C ARG A 58 3.28 15.33 -1.95
N GLN A 59 3.83 16.51 -1.73
CA GLN A 59 3.71 17.61 -2.69
C GLN A 59 4.57 17.34 -3.93
N ARG A 60 4.24 18.02 -5.03
CA ARG A 60 5.08 18.02 -6.23
C ARG A 60 6.49 18.47 -5.87
N ASP A 61 7.49 17.86 -6.51
CA ASP A 61 8.93 18.13 -6.30
C ASP A 61 9.47 17.76 -4.91
N PHE A 62 8.72 16.98 -4.13
CA PHE A 62 9.22 16.39 -2.90
C PHE A 62 10.33 15.36 -3.19
N VAL A 63 11.51 15.58 -2.62
CA VAL A 63 12.64 14.64 -2.70
C VAL A 63 12.38 13.48 -1.74
N VAL A 64 12.11 12.28 -2.27
CA VAL A 64 11.81 11.08 -1.47
C VAL A 64 13.06 10.50 -0.82
N ILE A 65 14.19 10.50 -1.54
CA ILE A 65 15.48 10.01 -1.07
C ILE A 65 16.59 10.76 -1.81
N ARG A 66 17.74 11.00 -1.17
CA ARG A 66 18.93 11.53 -1.83
C ARG A 66 19.96 10.43 -2.09
N GLN A 67 20.75 10.62 -3.14
CA GLN A 67 21.90 9.74 -3.37
C GLN A 67 22.88 9.85 -2.19
N PHE A 68 23.49 8.71 -1.84
CA PHE A 68 24.41 8.56 -0.71
C PHE A 68 23.79 8.69 0.69
N GLU A 69 22.47 8.87 0.81
CA GLU A 69 21.78 8.68 2.09
C GLU A 69 21.65 7.19 2.41
N LYS A 70 21.76 6.86 3.70
CA LYS A 70 21.41 5.53 4.21
C LYS A 70 19.89 5.41 4.17
N GLY A 71 19.38 4.32 3.61
CA GLY A 71 17.95 4.05 3.60
C GLY A 71 17.44 3.80 5.03
N ASP A 72 16.35 4.46 5.39
CA ASP A 72 15.68 4.34 6.69
C ASP A 72 14.37 3.54 6.60
N TRP A 73 13.99 3.08 5.39
CA TRP A 73 12.72 2.45 5.04
C TRP A 73 12.94 1.23 4.16
#